data_AF-W9XI44-F1
#
_entry.id   AF-W9XI44-F1
#
_cell.length_a   1.000
_cell.length_b   1.000
_cell.length_c   1.000
_cell.angle_alpha   90.00
_cell.angle_beta   90.00
_cell.angle_gamma   90.00
#
_symmetry.space_group_name_H-M   'P 1'
#
loop_
_entity.id
_entity.type
_entity.pdbx_description
1 polymer ?
#
loop_
_entity_poly.entity_id
_entity_poly.type
_entity_poly.pdbx_seq_one_letter_code
_entity_poly.pdbx_strand_id
1 'polypeptide(L)'
;MDSAWTKNLKLELASLTQPDCRTFIRQRAFACIADFETGGIDLASSEFKSFMALSIGESIYVERPLLTDPSGPGEPNKVIRLDGNVSKSGLMLMIPPAEPMISEPNPDSWRIVEREEYEGQPEDCFSRTSLHLSFTNWSAPVSTGAAGRGRRSAEACLVETLVSVPDRGQWIGDLDVLTALRRGCSQPDHKFFYCHPCGHDLSRLGEKQSYPDCIVAIRSWEEFLDRPNNPAVVQAHENWEATLAAAAMGVARGDSVFFCRGAVCQDCLLKLETFGGEDLILIEHCSSLDNTSYISDGPRTRMTEKRGIWKLKRQTIRE
;
A
#
# COMPACT_ATOMS: atom_id res chain seq x y z
N MET A 1 3.31 -30.75 -40.06
CA MET A 1 4.68 -30.27 -39.76
C MET A 1 4.65 -29.66 -38.36
N ASP A 2 4.64 -30.51 -37.33
CA ASP A 2 4.83 -30.09 -35.94
C ASP A 2 6.33 -30.11 -35.66
N SER A 3 6.96 -28.94 -35.70
CA SER A 3 8.39 -28.82 -35.45
C SER A 3 8.70 -29.08 -33.97
N ALA A 4 9.86 -29.65 -33.68
CA ALA A 4 10.34 -29.92 -32.32
C ALA A 4 10.29 -28.70 -31.37
N TRP A 5 10.19 -27.48 -31.93
CA TRP A 5 10.03 -26.22 -31.22
C TRP A 5 8.67 -26.10 -30.50
N THR A 6 7.54 -26.52 -31.10
CA THR A 6 6.23 -26.46 -30.43
C THR A 6 6.10 -27.48 -29.30
N LYS A 7 6.85 -28.58 -29.38
CA LYS A 7 6.93 -29.58 -28.30
C LYS A 7 7.78 -29.09 -27.11
N ASN A 8 8.89 -28.39 -27.35
CA ASN A 8 9.69 -27.81 -26.26
C ASN A 8 8.96 -26.68 -25.52
N LEU A 9 8.28 -25.79 -26.25
CA LEU A 9 7.43 -24.75 -25.63
C LEU A 9 6.30 -25.36 -24.78
N LYS A 10 5.67 -26.44 -25.26
CA LYS A 10 4.65 -27.18 -24.49
C LYS A 10 5.22 -27.88 -23.26
N LEU A 11 6.47 -28.35 -23.29
CA LEU A 11 7.11 -29.00 -22.14
C LEU A 11 7.55 -27.98 -21.07
N GLU A 12 8.06 -26.81 -21.48
CA GLU A 12 8.35 -25.71 -20.55
C GLU A 12 7.06 -25.14 -19.95
N LEU A 13 6.00 -24.95 -20.74
CA LEU A 13 4.70 -24.52 -20.23
C LEU A 13 3.99 -25.60 -19.39
N ALA A 14 4.20 -26.89 -19.66
CA ALA A 14 3.62 -27.97 -18.85
C ALA A 14 4.25 -28.06 -17.46
N SER A 15 5.52 -27.69 -17.29
CA SER A 15 6.14 -27.56 -15.96
C SER A 15 5.51 -26.45 -15.10
N LEU A 16 4.79 -25.52 -15.73
CA LEU A 16 3.99 -24.48 -15.07
C LEU A 16 2.55 -24.93 -14.72
N THR A 17 2.21 -26.21 -14.94
CA THR A 17 0.84 -26.73 -14.68
C THR A 17 0.74 -27.66 -13.46
N GLN A 18 1.75 -27.72 -12.60
CA GLN A 18 1.60 -28.37 -11.29
C GLN A 18 0.61 -27.60 -10.40
N PRO A 19 -0.11 -28.26 -9.47
CA PRO A 19 -1.16 -27.63 -8.64
C PRO A 19 -0.66 -26.54 -7.70
N ASP A 20 0.66 -26.43 -7.50
CA ASP A 20 1.31 -25.33 -6.76
C ASP A 20 1.39 -24.02 -7.58
N CYS A 21 0.89 -24.03 -8.82
CA CYS A 21 1.04 -22.97 -9.82
C CYS A 21 -0.28 -22.24 -10.09
N ARG A 22 -0.75 -21.38 -9.17
CA ARG A 22 -1.79 -20.37 -9.46
C ARG A 22 -1.60 -19.01 -8.78
N THR A 23 -0.37 -18.69 -8.40
CA THR A 23 -0.02 -17.33 -8.00
C THR A 23 1.21 -16.94 -8.77
N PHE A 24 1.07 -16.05 -9.75
CA PHE A 24 2.22 -15.44 -10.39
C PHE A 24 2.93 -14.64 -9.30
N ILE A 25 3.99 -15.22 -8.73
CA ILE A 25 4.79 -14.58 -7.69
C ILE A 25 5.27 -13.25 -8.27
N ARG A 26 4.91 -12.14 -7.64
CA ARG A 26 5.20 -10.76 -8.07
C ARG A 26 6.58 -10.58 -8.72
N GLN A 27 7.59 -11.18 -8.12
CA GLN A 27 8.98 -11.18 -8.59
C GLN A 27 9.12 -11.62 -10.06
N ARG A 28 8.36 -12.65 -10.46
CA ARG A 28 8.34 -13.15 -11.84
C ARG A 28 7.68 -12.14 -12.79
N ALA A 29 6.68 -11.40 -12.33
CA ALA A 29 6.07 -10.33 -13.11
C ALA A 29 7.08 -9.26 -13.47
N PHE A 30 7.80 -8.77 -12.47
CA PHE A 30 8.82 -7.77 -12.71
C PHE A 30 9.98 -8.28 -13.56
N ALA A 31 10.41 -9.54 -13.38
CA ALA A 31 11.43 -10.14 -14.24
C ALA A 31 10.97 -10.21 -15.70
N CYS A 32 9.75 -10.70 -15.98
CA CYS A 32 9.21 -10.75 -17.34
C CYS A 32 9.04 -9.36 -17.96
N ILE A 33 8.53 -8.39 -17.20
CA ILE A 33 8.39 -7.00 -17.67
C ILE A 33 9.76 -6.43 -18.00
N ALA A 34 10.76 -6.61 -17.13
CA ALA A 34 12.11 -6.14 -17.37
C ALA A 34 12.70 -6.72 -18.66
N ASP A 35 12.60 -8.04 -18.86
CA ASP A 35 13.13 -8.70 -20.06
C ASP A 35 12.43 -8.21 -21.34
N PHE A 36 11.08 -8.18 -21.35
CA PHE A 36 10.32 -7.76 -22.53
C PHE A 36 10.50 -6.29 -22.90
N GLU A 37 10.58 -5.39 -21.91
CA GLU A 37 10.75 -3.95 -22.16
C GLU A 37 12.18 -3.58 -22.55
N THR A 38 13.17 -4.34 -22.07
CA THR A 38 14.60 -4.05 -22.34
C THR A 38 15.16 -4.84 -23.52
N GLY A 39 14.49 -5.93 -23.92
CA GLY A 39 14.94 -6.82 -24.98
C GLY A 39 16.14 -7.68 -24.62
N GLY A 40 16.38 -7.97 -23.33
CA GLY A 40 17.43 -8.90 -22.91
C GLY A 40 18.09 -8.65 -21.55
N ILE A 41 17.55 -7.78 -20.69
CA ILE A 41 17.99 -7.70 -19.29
C ILE A 41 17.30 -8.84 -18.51
N ASP A 42 17.98 -9.97 -18.41
CA ASP A 42 17.54 -11.16 -17.67
C ASP A 42 18.02 -11.09 -16.21
N LEU A 43 17.22 -10.43 -15.36
CA LEU A 43 17.42 -10.41 -13.91
C LEU A 43 16.64 -11.56 -13.27
N ALA A 44 17.29 -12.27 -12.35
CA ALA A 44 16.66 -13.39 -11.67
C ALA A 44 15.47 -12.90 -10.83
N SER A 45 14.35 -13.62 -10.84
CA SER A 45 13.16 -13.25 -10.05
C SER A 45 13.48 -13.01 -8.56
N SER A 46 14.43 -13.73 -7.98
CA SER A 46 14.89 -13.52 -6.59
C SER A 46 15.38 -12.09 -6.31
N GLU A 47 15.89 -11.38 -7.30
CA GLU A 47 16.39 -10.00 -7.17
C GLU A 47 15.23 -9.02 -6.95
N PHE A 48 14.03 -9.33 -7.44
CA PHE A 48 12.83 -8.49 -7.33
C PHE A 48 12.10 -8.62 -5.98
N LYS A 49 12.71 -9.25 -4.96
CA LYS A 49 12.09 -9.41 -3.64
C LYS A 49 11.93 -8.08 -2.90
N SER A 50 12.80 -7.11 -3.16
CA SER A 50 12.81 -5.83 -2.43
C SER A 50 12.34 -4.64 -3.27
N PHE A 51 11.99 -4.86 -4.54
CA PHE A 51 11.58 -3.77 -5.44
C PHE A 51 10.09 -3.52 -5.34
N MET A 52 9.71 -2.24 -5.35
CA MET A 52 8.32 -1.79 -5.27
C MET A 52 7.75 -1.37 -6.62
N ALA A 53 8.63 -0.95 -7.53
CA ALA A 53 8.26 -0.57 -8.88
C ALA A 53 9.44 -0.70 -9.84
N LEU A 54 9.13 -0.68 -11.14
CA LEU A 54 10.08 -0.51 -12.24
C LEU A 54 9.72 0.75 -13.00
N SER A 55 10.71 1.48 -13.52
CA SER A 55 10.47 2.51 -14.53
C SER A 55 11.33 2.26 -15.76
N ILE A 56 10.70 2.30 -16.93
CA ILE A 56 11.36 2.15 -18.22
C ILE A 56 10.61 2.94 -19.29
N GLY A 57 11.36 3.75 -20.04
CA GLY A 57 10.78 4.61 -21.08
C GLY A 57 9.78 5.61 -20.52
N GLU A 58 8.51 5.45 -20.87
CA GLU A 58 7.37 6.28 -20.43
C GLU A 58 6.42 5.52 -19.49
N SER A 59 6.87 4.41 -18.93
CA SER A 59 6.06 3.54 -18.09
C SER A 59 6.66 3.35 -16.70
N ILE A 60 5.79 3.32 -15.70
CA ILE A 60 6.10 2.87 -14.34
C ILE A 60 5.23 1.65 -14.04
N TYR A 61 5.86 0.54 -13.70
CA TYR A 61 5.21 -0.70 -13.32
C TYR A 61 5.27 -0.84 -11.81
N VAL A 62 4.13 -0.82 -11.13
CA VAL A 62 4.03 -0.76 -9.67
C VAL A 62 3.10 -1.84 -9.14
N GLU A 63 3.36 -2.33 -7.93
CA GLU A 63 2.47 -3.27 -7.28
C GLU A 63 1.13 -2.61 -6.95
N ARG A 64 0.03 -3.29 -7.23
CA ARG A 64 -1.32 -2.81 -6.94
C ARG A 64 -1.54 -2.40 -5.48
N PRO A 65 -1.01 -3.13 -4.47
CA PRO A 65 -1.20 -2.73 -3.07
C PRO A 65 -0.61 -1.36 -2.70
N LEU A 66 0.30 -0.79 -3.50
CA LEU A 66 0.78 0.59 -3.32
C LEU A 66 -0.26 1.63 -3.77
N LEU A 67 -1.28 1.22 -4.53
CA LEU A 67 -2.26 2.07 -5.20
C LEU A 67 -3.70 1.79 -4.76
N THR A 68 -3.90 0.98 -3.74
CA THR A 68 -5.24 0.53 -3.33
C THR A 68 -5.38 0.57 -1.83
N ASP A 69 -6.63 0.70 -1.39
CA ASP A 69 -7.00 0.53 0.01
C ASP A 69 -6.56 -0.88 0.51
N PRO A 70 -5.70 -0.97 1.54
CA PRO A 70 -5.28 -2.24 2.11
C PRO A 70 -6.42 -3.05 2.74
N SER A 71 -7.58 -2.44 2.99
CA SER A 71 -8.75 -3.10 3.55
C SER A 71 -9.74 -3.68 2.51
N GLY A 72 -9.49 -3.43 1.22
CA GLY A 72 -10.24 -4.04 0.12
C GLY A 72 -9.84 -5.49 -0.19
N PRO A 73 -10.56 -6.19 -1.08
CA PRO A 73 -10.14 -7.50 -1.56
C PRO A 73 -8.77 -7.40 -2.24
N GLY A 74 -7.77 -7.98 -1.61
CA GLY A 74 -6.38 -7.89 -2.07
C GLY A 74 -6.15 -8.63 -3.38
N GLU A 75 -5.53 -7.95 -4.34
CA GLU A 75 -4.85 -8.56 -5.48
C GLU A 75 -3.32 -8.39 -5.28
N PRO A 76 -2.71 -9.05 -4.26
CA PRO A 76 -1.35 -8.72 -3.77
C PRO A 76 -0.24 -8.97 -4.80
N ASN A 77 -0.52 -9.73 -5.85
CA ASN A 77 0.46 -10.11 -6.87
C ASN A 77 0.22 -9.42 -8.22
N LYS A 78 -0.66 -8.41 -8.27
CA LYS A 78 -0.98 -7.70 -9.49
C LYS A 78 -0.05 -6.50 -9.68
N VAL A 79 0.58 -6.41 -10.84
CA VAL A 79 1.37 -5.25 -11.27
C VAL A 79 0.50 -4.38 -12.18
N ILE A 80 0.52 -3.08 -11.95
CA ILE A 80 -0.20 -2.08 -12.73
C ILE A 80 0.82 -1.21 -13.47
N ARG A 81 0.56 -0.95 -14.75
CA ARG A 81 1.30 0.03 -15.54
C ARG A 81 0.68 1.41 -15.35
N LEU A 82 1.51 2.38 -14.99
CA LEU A 82 1.20 3.81 -14.93
C LEU A 82 1.95 4.52 -16.05
N ASP A 83 1.30 5.49 -16.68
CA ASP A 83 1.97 6.37 -17.64
C ASP A 83 2.80 7.43 -16.88
N GLY A 84 4.08 7.49 -17.19
CA GLY A 84 5.04 8.37 -16.53
C GLY A 84 6.44 7.75 -16.48
N ASN A 85 7.45 8.57 -16.22
CA ASN A 85 8.81 8.10 -16.01
C ASN A 85 9.48 8.86 -14.88
N VAL A 86 10.62 8.32 -14.44
CA VAL A 86 11.43 8.89 -13.36
C VAL A 86 12.55 9.80 -13.90
N SER A 87 12.41 10.28 -15.14
CA SER A 87 13.39 11.12 -15.85
C SER A 87 14.83 10.58 -15.87
N LYS A 88 15.00 9.26 -15.80
CA LYS A 88 16.28 8.56 -15.94
C LYS A 88 16.24 7.59 -17.11
N SER A 89 17.35 7.48 -17.84
CA SER A 89 17.48 6.55 -18.97
C SER A 89 17.83 5.14 -18.51
N GLY A 90 17.24 4.13 -19.15
CA GLY A 90 17.46 2.72 -18.81
C GLY A 90 16.37 2.17 -17.89
N LEU A 91 16.58 0.94 -17.40
CA LEU A 91 15.69 0.28 -16.47
C LEU A 91 15.96 0.76 -15.04
N MET A 92 14.99 1.41 -14.41
CA MET A 92 15.09 1.84 -13.02
C MET A 92 14.37 0.85 -12.13
N LEU A 93 15.10 0.22 -11.21
CA LEU A 93 14.59 -0.67 -10.19
C LEU A 93 14.37 0.14 -8.91
N MET A 94 13.12 0.39 -8.55
CA MET A 94 12.76 1.27 -7.45
C MET A 94 12.69 0.49 -6.15
N ILE A 95 13.49 0.90 -5.16
CA ILE A 95 13.52 0.32 -3.81
C ILE A 95 12.97 1.33 -2.79
N PRO A 96 12.28 0.86 -1.73
CA PRO A 96 11.98 1.71 -0.59
C PRO A 96 13.28 2.13 0.12
N PRO A 97 13.25 3.22 0.90
CA PRO A 97 14.38 3.61 1.75
C PRO A 97 14.68 2.52 2.79
N ALA A 98 15.94 2.40 3.19
CA ALA A 98 16.34 1.45 4.23
C ALA A 98 15.67 1.74 5.59
N GLU A 99 15.51 3.03 5.91
CA GLU A 99 14.91 3.52 7.15
C GLU A 99 13.84 4.57 6.80
N PRO A 100 12.58 4.15 6.53
CA PRO A 100 11.49 5.09 6.35
C PRO A 100 11.29 5.90 7.62
N MET A 101 11.23 7.23 7.49
CA MET A 101 11.08 8.12 8.63
C MET A 101 9.61 8.45 8.87
N ILE A 102 9.18 8.47 10.13
CA ILE A 102 7.87 9.00 10.54
C ILE A 102 8.13 10.26 11.36
N SER A 103 7.36 11.32 11.13
CA SER A 103 7.48 12.56 11.88
C SER A 103 7.28 12.29 13.36
N GLU A 104 8.14 12.87 14.19
CA GLU A 104 7.95 12.85 15.64
C GLU A 104 6.90 13.89 16.04
N PRO A 105 6.15 13.66 17.13
CA PRO A 105 5.33 14.69 17.74
C PRO A 105 6.20 15.90 18.09
N ASN A 106 5.73 17.12 17.80
CA ASN A 106 6.48 18.33 18.13
C ASN A 106 6.31 18.66 19.63
N PRO A 107 7.33 18.48 20.48
CA PRO A 107 7.21 18.70 21.93
C PRO A 107 7.03 20.18 22.29
N ASP A 108 7.45 21.10 21.41
CA ASP A 108 7.33 22.55 21.60
C ASP A 108 6.01 23.11 21.06
N SER A 109 5.17 22.25 20.45
CA SER A 109 3.83 22.64 20.04
C SER A 109 2.95 22.79 21.26
N TRP A 110 2.50 24.01 21.54
CA TRP A 110 1.48 24.30 22.55
C TRP A 110 0.08 23.78 22.18
N ARG A 111 -0.09 23.20 20.97
CA ARG A 111 -1.35 22.61 20.55
C ARG A 111 -1.62 21.38 21.40
N ILE A 112 -2.58 21.52 22.31
CA ILE A 112 -3.12 20.39 23.06
C ILE A 112 -3.79 19.47 22.03
N VAL A 113 -3.38 18.22 22.02
CA VAL A 113 -4.04 17.16 21.26
C VAL A 113 -5.35 16.86 21.97
N GLU A 114 -6.43 17.49 21.53
CA GLU A 114 -7.78 17.21 22.00
C GLU A 114 -8.22 15.86 21.42
N ARG A 115 -8.46 14.89 22.31
CA ARG A 115 -8.90 13.54 21.94
C ARG A 115 -10.39 13.43 22.21
N GLU A 116 -11.13 13.02 21.19
CA GLU A 116 -12.57 12.76 21.29
C GLU A 116 -12.82 11.26 21.40
N GLU A 117 -13.92 10.89 22.05
CA GLU A 117 -14.39 9.51 22.09
C GLU A 117 -14.96 9.14 20.72
N TYR A 118 -14.77 7.89 20.31
CA TYR A 118 -15.32 7.41 19.06
C TYR A 118 -16.83 7.16 19.18
N GLU A 119 -17.63 7.96 18.48
CA GLU A 119 -19.11 7.91 18.53
C GLU A 119 -19.74 6.92 17.51
N GLY A 120 -18.94 6.14 16.78
CA GLY A 120 -19.47 5.17 15.83
C GLY A 120 -19.81 5.69 14.44
N GLN A 121 -19.60 6.98 14.19
CA GLN A 121 -19.89 7.58 12.89
C GLN A 121 -18.68 7.45 11.95
N PRO A 122 -18.88 6.90 10.74
CA PRO A 122 -17.83 6.84 9.74
C PRO A 122 -17.62 8.23 9.15
N GLU A 123 -16.44 8.81 9.38
CA GLU A 123 -16.07 10.14 8.89
C GLU A 123 -14.67 10.12 8.23
N ASP A 124 -14.42 11.06 7.30
CA ASP A 124 -13.08 11.31 6.76
C ASP A 124 -12.50 12.60 7.37
N CYS A 125 -11.62 12.44 8.35
CA CYS A 125 -10.90 13.56 8.95
C CYS A 125 -9.56 13.85 8.23
N PHE A 126 -9.18 13.01 7.26
CA PHE A 126 -7.89 13.03 6.57
C PHE A 126 -7.98 13.46 5.12
N SER A 127 -9.07 14.13 4.71
CA SER A 127 -9.37 14.55 3.32
C SER A 127 -8.27 15.33 2.59
N ARG A 128 -7.27 15.87 3.30
CA ARG A 128 -6.12 16.60 2.74
C ARG A 128 -4.84 15.77 2.63
N THR A 129 -4.89 14.51 3.07
CA THR A 129 -3.82 13.54 2.95
C THR A 129 -3.63 13.15 1.49
N SER A 130 -2.39 12.99 1.07
CA SER A 130 -2.07 12.47 -0.26
C SER A 130 -0.81 11.63 -0.21
N LEU A 131 -0.58 10.82 -1.24
CA LEU A 131 0.65 10.04 -1.40
C LEU A 131 1.52 10.65 -2.49
N HIS A 132 2.78 10.89 -2.15
CA HIS A 132 3.77 11.51 -3.00
C HIS A 132 4.93 10.56 -3.23
N LEU A 133 5.25 10.31 -4.50
CA LEU A 133 6.46 9.57 -4.86
C LEU A 133 7.60 10.57 -5.10
N SER A 134 8.76 10.31 -4.51
CA SER A 134 9.99 11.11 -4.66
C SER A 134 11.25 10.24 -4.57
N PHE A 135 12.43 10.82 -4.76
CA PHE A 135 13.71 10.10 -4.81
C PHE A 135 14.75 10.75 -3.90
N THR A 136 15.59 9.95 -3.24
CA THR A 136 16.67 10.44 -2.35
C THR A 136 17.93 10.85 -3.11
N ASN A 137 17.92 10.77 -4.45
CA ASN A 137 19.06 10.88 -5.35
C ASN A 137 20.09 9.74 -5.24
N TRP A 138 19.93 8.80 -4.31
CA TRP A 138 20.77 7.61 -4.27
C TRP A 138 20.45 6.69 -5.46
N SER A 139 21.50 6.18 -6.10
CA SER A 139 21.37 5.16 -7.14
C SER A 139 22.63 4.31 -7.26
N ALA A 140 22.46 3.04 -7.60
CA ALA A 140 23.56 2.11 -7.83
C ALA A 140 23.34 1.34 -9.13
N PRO A 141 24.36 1.16 -9.99
CA PRO A 141 24.23 0.37 -11.20
C PRO A 141 24.05 -1.11 -10.86
N VAL A 142 23.18 -1.79 -11.60
CA VAL A 142 23.00 -3.25 -11.50
C VAL A 142 23.87 -3.92 -12.55
N SER A 143 24.61 -4.95 -12.12
CA SER A 143 25.45 -5.72 -13.03
C SER A 143 24.59 -6.68 -13.86
N THR A 144 24.39 -6.39 -15.15
CA THR A 144 23.64 -7.24 -16.10
C THR A 144 24.44 -8.45 -16.61
N GLY A 145 25.31 -9.02 -15.76
CA GLY A 145 26.14 -10.18 -16.09
C GLY A 145 27.28 -9.91 -17.09
N ALA A 146 27.78 -10.98 -17.72
CA ALA A 146 28.99 -10.96 -18.57
C ALA A 146 28.85 -10.12 -19.85
N ALA A 147 27.62 -9.81 -20.28
CA ALA A 147 27.32 -8.95 -21.42
C ALA A 147 27.60 -7.44 -21.15
N GLY A 148 27.87 -7.06 -19.89
CA GLY A 148 28.17 -5.69 -19.48
C GLY A 148 29.61 -5.23 -19.73
N ARG A 149 30.54 -6.12 -20.12
CA ARG A 149 31.94 -5.74 -20.39
C ARG A 149 32.01 -4.81 -21.61
N GLY A 150 32.43 -3.55 -21.39
CA GLY A 150 32.65 -2.55 -22.44
C GLY A 150 31.51 -1.55 -22.65
N ARG A 151 30.40 -1.66 -21.91
CA ARG A 151 29.30 -0.67 -21.94
C ARG A 151 29.65 0.54 -21.07
N ARG A 152 29.36 1.75 -21.56
CA ARG A 152 29.67 3.03 -20.90
C ARG A 152 28.56 3.54 -19.98
N SER A 153 27.32 3.11 -20.21
CA SER A 153 26.15 3.49 -19.42
C SER A 153 25.56 2.26 -18.74
N ALA A 154 25.09 2.43 -17.50
CA ALA A 154 24.35 1.38 -16.80
C ALA A 154 23.00 1.16 -17.49
N GLU A 155 22.71 -0.08 -17.89
CA GLU A 155 21.44 -0.44 -18.52
C GLU A 155 20.31 -0.53 -17.50
N ALA A 156 20.66 -0.91 -16.27
CA ALA A 156 19.76 -0.98 -15.13
C ALA A 156 20.40 -0.30 -13.91
N CYS A 157 19.59 0.45 -13.16
CA CYS A 157 20.00 1.13 -11.94
C CYS A 157 18.99 0.89 -10.83
N LEU A 158 19.48 0.59 -9.64
CA LEU A 158 18.72 0.73 -8.41
C LEU A 158 18.54 2.22 -8.13
N VAL A 159 17.33 2.61 -7.77
CA VAL A 159 17.01 3.98 -7.35
C VAL A 159 16.20 3.92 -6.07
N GLU A 160 16.70 4.57 -5.04
CA GLU A 160 15.97 4.69 -3.78
C GLU A 160 14.83 5.70 -3.93
N THR A 161 13.63 5.25 -3.58
CA THR A 161 12.38 5.93 -3.84
C THR A 161 11.56 6.01 -2.55
N LEU A 162 11.10 7.21 -2.23
CA LEU A 162 10.25 7.48 -1.08
C LEU A 162 8.78 7.54 -1.51
N VAL A 163 7.91 6.88 -0.76
CA VAL A 163 6.46 7.12 -0.79
C VAL A 163 6.12 7.92 0.45
N SER A 164 6.02 9.23 0.31
CA SER A 164 5.81 10.15 1.42
C SER A 164 4.35 10.54 1.56
N VAL A 165 3.93 10.80 2.79
CA VAL A 165 2.58 11.22 3.16
C VAL A 165 2.62 12.67 3.59
N PRO A 166 2.22 13.61 2.72
CA PRO A 166 1.91 14.95 3.15
C PRO A 166 0.44 15.11 3.52
N ASP A 167 0.20 15.85 4.61
CA ASP A 167 -1.11 16.38 4.97
C ASP A 167 -1.01 17.89 5.19
N ARG A 168 -1.99 18.64 4.65
CA ARG A 168 -2.04 20.12 4.76
C ARG A 168 -0.74 20.85 4.34
N GLY A 169 0.09 20.22 3.52
CA GLY A 169 1.37 20.76 3.05
C GLY A 169 2.56 20.49 3.99
N GLN A 170 2.36 19.75 5.08
CA GLN A 170 3.41 19.26 5.96
C GLN A 170 3.70 17.79 5.67
N TRP A 171 4.97 17.41 5.76
CA TRP A 171 5.38 16.01 5.64
C TRP A 171 5.10 15.29 6.96
N ILE A 172 4.42 14.15 6.89
CA ILE A 172 4.04 13.32 8.04
C ILE A 172 4.96 12.11 8.18
N GLY A 173 5.40 11.53 7.07
CA GLY A 173 6.28 10.37 7.10
C GLY A 173 6.44 9.71 5.73
N ASP A 174 7.35 8.76 5.66
CA ASP A 174 7.60 7.89 4.52
C ASP A 174 7.07 6.47 4.80
N LEU A 175 6.53 5.83 3.78
CA LEU A 175 5.87 4.53 3.88
C LEU A 175 6.77 3.42 3.35
N ASP A 176 7.00 2.39 4.17
CA ASP A 176 7.41 1.06 3.70
C ASP A 176 6.19 0.14 3.61
N VAL A 177 5.37 0.42 2.60
CA VAL A 177 4.15 -0.34 2.31
C VAL A 177 4.47 -1.80 2.04
N LEU A 178 5.57 -2.11 1.37
CA LEU A 178 5.90 -3.50 1.05
C LEU A 178 6.21 -4.33 2.29
N THR A 179 6.94 -3.76 3.26
CA THR A 179 7.22 -4.45 4.52
C THR A 179 5.97 -4.50 5.39
N ALA A 180 5.20 -3.41 5.46
CA ALA A 180 3.94 -3.38 6.20
C ALA A 180 2.96 -4.46 5.71
N LEU A 181 2.79 -4.57 4.39
CA LEU A 181 1.93 -5.58 3.78
C LEU A 181 2.51 -6.99 3.83
N ARG A 182 3.84 -7.18 3.71
CA ARG A 182 4.48 -8.51 3.87
C ARG A 182 4.37 -9.04 5.31
N ARG A 183 4.48 -8.16 6.30
CA ARG A 183 4.22 -8.51 7.71
C ARG A 183 2.72 -8.74 7.98
N GLY A 184 1.86 -8.29 7.08
CA GLY A 184 0.41 -8.30 7.20
C GLY A 184 -0.39 -9.28 6.36
N CYS A 185 0.16 -9.83 5.28
CA CYS A 185 -0.59 -10.64 4.32
C CYS A 185 0.15 -11.94 3.99
N SER A 186 -0.40 -13.05 4.48
CA SER A 186 -0.49 -14.38 3.82
C SER A 186 -0.92 -15.52 4.77
N GLN A 187 -1.18 -15.24 6.05
CA GLN A 187 -1.62 -16.27 7.01
C GLN A 187 -2.80 -15.79 7.85
N PRO A 188 -3.74 -16.69 8.21
CA PRO A 188 -4.89 -16.38 9.08
C PRO A 188 -4.53 -15.98 10.52
N ASP A 189 -3.25 -15.96 10.88
CA ASP A 189 -2.73 -15.63 12.21
C ASP A 189 -2.00 -14.27 12.31
N HIS A 190 -2.04 -13.40 11.28
CA HIS A 190 -1.31 -12.13 11.30
C HIS A 190 -2.21 -10.88 11.38
N LYS A 191 -1.73 -9.89 12.14
CA LYS A 191 -2.33 -8.61 12.62
C LYS A 191 -2.91 -7.66 11.55
N PHE A 192 -3.84 -8.15 10.74
CA PHE A 192 -4.83 -7.36 10.00
C PHE A 192 -6.12 -8.17 9.96
N PHE A 193 -6.82 -8.21 11.09
CA PHE A 193 -8.11 -8.88 11.14
C PHE A 193 -9.15 -8.01 10.43
N TYR A 194 -9.82 -8.61 9.46
CA TYR A 194 -11.03 -8.06 8.86
C TYR A 194 -12.20 -8.39 9.77
N CYS A 195 -12.80 -7.37 10.40
CA CYS A 195 -14.11 -7.58 11.01
C CYS A 195 -15.12 -7.79 9.87
N HIS A 196 -15.74 -8.98 9.80
CA HIS A 196 -16.89 -9.21 8.94
C HIS A 196 -17.99 -8.18 9.25
N PRO A 197 -18.91 -7.87 8.32
CA PRO A 197 -20.14 -7.17 8.67
C PRO A 197 -20.78 -7.97 9.80
N CYS A 198 -20.72 -7.43 11.00
CA CYS A 198 -21.21 -8.14 12.16
C CYS A 198 -22.73 -8.21 12.03
N GLY A 199 -23.32 -9.38 12.31
CA GLY A 199 -24.78 -9.52 12.38
C GLY A 199 -25.40 -8.80 13.60
N HIS A 200 -24.64 -7.92 14.26
CA HIS A 200 -25.10 -7.10 15.36
C HIS A 200 -25.89 -5.92 14.80
N ASP A 201 -26.94 -5.54 15.52
CA ASP A 201 -27.88 -4.51 15.09
C ASP A 201 -27.24 -3.12 15.15
N LEU A 202 -26.89 -2.55 13.98
CA LEU A 202 -26.39 -1.17 13.86
C LEU A 202 -27.45 -0.12 14.23
N SER A 203 -28.73 -0.50 14.35
CA SER A 203 -29.82 0.40 14.73
C SER A 203 -29.68 0.96 16.16
N ARG A 204 -28.82 0.35 16.99
CA ARG A 204 -28.50 0.82 18.34
C ARG A 204 -27.51 1.98 18.40
N LEU A 205 -26.88 2.34 17.27
CA LEU A 205 -25.97 3.51 17.17
C LEU A 205 -26.70 4.86 17.33
N GLY A 206 -28.04 4.87 17.28
CA GLY A 206 -28.86 6.10 17.36
C GLY A 206 -29.38 6.43 18.77
N GLU A 207 -29.31 5.51 19.72
CA GLU A 207 -29.53 5.83 21.13
C GLU A 207 -28.16 6.17 21.72
N LYS A 208 -28.05 7.24 22.52
CA LYS A 208 -26.84 7.60 23.28
C LYS A 208 -26.39 6.44 24.18
N GLN A 209 -25.76 5.44 23.60
CA GLN A 209 -25.12 4.34 24.31
C GLN A 209 -23.64 4.67 24.24
N SER A 210 -23.08 5.06 25.40
CA SER A 210 -21.64 5.27 25.59
C SER A 210 -20.92 4.10 24.94
N TYR A 211 -20.09 4.38 23.94
CA TYR A 211 -18.96 3.51 23.66
C TYR A 211 -18.18 3.30 24.96
N PRO A 212 -17.42 2.21 25.12
CA PRO A 212 -16.58 2.09 26.30
C PRO A 212 -15.75 3.37 26.38
N ASP A 213 -15.77 4.08 27.51
CA ASP A 213 -15.13 5.40 27.72
C ASP A 213 -13.59 5.39 27.45
N CYS A 214 -13.04 4.27 26.98
CA CYS A 214 -11.66 4.09 26.60
C CYS A 214 -11.37 4.32 25.11
N ILE A 215 -12.31 4.21 24.16
CA ILE A 215 -11.95 4.21 22.72
C ILE A 215 -11.85 5.63 22.15
N VAL A 216 -10.67 5.96 21.65
CA VAL A 216 -10.36 7.30 21.11
C VAL A 216 -10.57 7.36 19.59
N ALA A 217 -11.24 8.39 19.10
CA ALA A 217 -11.22 8.73 17.69
C ALA A 217 -9.93 9.48 17.32
N ILE A 218 -9.22 8.99 16.31
CA ILE A 218 -8.08 9.69 15.71
C ILE A 218 -8.59 10.42 14.46
N ARG A 219 -8.59 11.75 14.55
CA ARG A 219 -9.12 12.70 13.56
C ARG A 219 -8.02 13.54 12.91
N SER A 220 -6.78 13.45 13.38
CA SER A 220 -5.64 14.17 12.82
C SER A 220 -4.35 13.35 12.85
N TRP A 221 -3.37 13.75 12.03
CA TRP A 221 -2.05 13.12 12.08
C TRP A 221 -1.32 13.46 13.38
N GLU A 222 -1.57 14.62 13.97
CA GLU A 222 -1.05 14.98 15.29
C GLU A 222 -1.53 14.01 16.37
N GLU A 223 -2.82 13.66 16.38
CA GLU A 223 -3.38 12.62 17.28
C GLU A 223 -2.84 11.22 16.95
N PHE A 224 -2.64 10.91 15.66
CA PHE A 224 -2.08 9.63 15.26
C PHE A 224 -0.64 9.48 15.75
N LEU A 225 0.19 10.52 15.58
CA LEU A 225 1.59 10.55 15.97
C LEU A 225 1.76 10.58 17.49
N ASP A 226 0.94 11.37 18.20
CA ASP A 226 0.82 11.36 19.67
C ASP A 226 -0.04 10.19 20.15
N ARG A 227 0.54 8.99 19.99
CA ARG A 227 -0.08 7.68 20.20
C ARG A 227 -1.01 7.67 21.43
N PRO A 228 -2.31 7.35 21.28
CA PRO A 228 -3.20 7.20 22.41
C PRO A 228 -2.82 5.98 23.25
N ASN A 229 -3.01 6.07 24.57
CA ASN A 229 -2.80 4.95 25.51
C ASN A 229 -3.95 3.94 25.48
N ASN A 230 -5.04 4.27 24.82
CA ASN A 230 -6.21 3.41 24.69
C ASN A 230 -6.37 2.95 23.24
N PRO A 231 -7.15 1.88 23.00
CA PRO A 231 -7.57 1.52 21.65
C PRO A 231 -8.15 2.72 20.90
N ALA A 232 -7.80 2.84 19.62
CA ALA A 232 -8.19 3.99 18.84
C ALA A 232 -8.67 3.65 17.44
N VAL A 233 -9.55 4.48 16.90
CA VAL A 233 -10.14 4.35 15.56
C VAL A 233 -9.68 5.52 14.70
N VAL A 234 -8.97 5.24 13.61
CA VAL A 234 -8.60 6.22 12.59
C VAL A 234 -9.79 6.44 11.67
N GLN A 235 -10.36 7.65 11.73
CA GLN A 235 -11.50 8.06 10.92
C GLN A 235 -11.05 8.56 9.54
N ALA A 236 -10.74 7.59 8.67
CA ALA A 236 -10.32 7.77 7.29
C ALA A 236 -11.33 7.17 6.30
N HIS A 237 -12.64 7.32 6.58
CA HIS A 237 -13.69 6.71 5.77
C HIS A 237 -13.58 7.12 4.30
N GLU A 238 -13.61 6.15 3.38
CA GLU A 238 -13.45 6.36 1.91
C GLU A 238 -12.12 7.01 1.47
N ASN A 239 -11.15 7.19 2.36
CA ASN A 239 -9.86 7.80 2.08
C ASN A 239 -8.74 6.76 2.04
N TRP A 240 -8.60 6.09 0.88
CA TRP A 240 -7.64 4.99 0.73
C TRP A 240 -6.19 5.43 0.94
N GLU A 241 -5.84 6.68 0.59
CA GLU A 241 -4.51 7.23 0.83
C GLU A 241 -4.21 7.29 2.33
N ALA A 242 -5.14 7.83 3.13
CA ALA A 242 -5.01 7.91 4.58
C ALA A 242 -5.04 6.53 5.24
N THR A 243 -5.92 5.63 4.79
CA THR A 243 -6.00 4.24 5.28
C THR A 243 -4.70 3.48 5.03
N LEU A 244 -4.12 3.60 3.83
CA LEU A 244 -2.83 2.98 3.51
C LEU A 244 -1.69 3.57 4.36
N ALA A 245 -1.66 4.89 4.50
CA ALA A 245 -0.67 5.59 5.30
C ALA A 245 -0.73 5.18 6.78
N ALA A 246 -1.92 5.23 7.40
CA ALA A 246 -2.13 4.87 8.79
C ALA A 246 -1.78 3.39 9.05
N ALA A 247 -2.15 2.49 8.12
CA ALA A 247 -1.81 1.08 8.24
C ALA A 247 -0.31 0.84 8.16
N ALA A 248 0.37 1.43 7.18
CA ALA A 248 1.81 1.26 7.01
C ALA A 248 2.61 1.86 8.17
N MET A 249 2.23 3.07 8.62
CA MET A 249 2.86 3.74 9.75
C MET A 249 2.59 3.02 11.08
N GLY A 250 1.36 2.55 11.31
CA GLY A 250 1.01 1.79 12.51
C GLY A 250 1.83 0.51 12.62
N VAL A 251 1.95 -0.26 11.54
CA VAL A 251 2.81 -1.47 11.51
C VAL A 251 4.28 -1.11 11.74
N ALA A 252 4.76 0.01 11.19
CA ALA A 252 6.13 0.46 11.40
C ALA A 252 6.39 0.84 12.87
N ARG A 253 5.41 1.42 13.57
CA ARG A 253 5.46 1.73 15.00
C ARG A 253 5.26 0.50 15.90
N GLY A 254 4.85 -0.64 15.33
CA GLY A 254 4.60 -1.88 16.05
C GLY A 254 3.17 -2.04 16.55
N ASP A 255 2.26 -1.14 16.15
CA ASP A 255 0.86 -1.17 16.52
C ASP A 255 0.16 -2.40 15.93
N SER A 256 -0.89 -2.86 16.61
CA SER A 256 -1.75 -3.91 16.09
C SER A 256 -2.86 -3.26 15.27
N VAL A 257 -2.74 -3.33 13.94
CA VAL A 257 -3.64 -2.63 13.00
C VAL A 257 -4.78 -3.56 12.55
N PHE A 258 -6.00 -3.05 12.57
CA PHE A 258 -7.20 -3.81 12.22
C PHE A 258 -8.06 -3.03 11.23
N PHE A 259 -8.70 -3.74 10.31
CA PHE A 259 -9.58 -3.12 9.33
C PHE A 259 -11.03 -3.50 9.62
N CYS A 260 -11.88 -2.47 9.72
CA CYS A 260 -13.30 -2.65 9.97
C CYS A 260 -14.11 -2.26 8.74
N ARG A 261 -14.94 -3.17 8.23
CA ARG A 261 -15.84 -2.89 7.11
C ARG A 261 -17.03 -2.06 7.58
N GLY A 262 -17.04 -0.76 7.27
CA GLY A 262 -18.07 0.18 7.73
C GLY A 262 -17.93 0.55 9.21
N ALA A 263 -19.00 1.11 9.80
CA ALA A 263 -19.03 1.52 11.20
C ALA A 263 -18.81 0.33 12.14
N VAL A 264 -17.85 0.45 13.06
CA VAL A 264 -17.57 -0.60 14.05
C VAL A 264 -18.62 -0.57 15.16
N CYS A 265 -19.35 -1.68 15.34
CA CYS A 265 -20.26 -1.79 16.47
C CYS A 265 -19.50 -2.00 17.79
N GLN A 266 -20.10 -1.56 18.90
CA GLN A 266 -19.54 -1.67 20.24
C GLN A 266 -19.17 -3.11 20.63
N ASP A 267 -20.01 -4.10 20.28
CA ASP A 267 -19.77 -5.51 20.59
C ASP A 267 -18.53 -6.08 19.86
N CYS A 268 -18.24 -5.58 18.66
CA CYS A 268 -17.03 -5.95 17.92
C CYS A 268 -15.79 -5.28 18.51
N LEU A 269 -15.92 -4.02 18.94
CA LEU A 269 -14.83 -3.30 19.59
C LEU A 269 -14.44 -3.93 20.92
N LEU A 270 -15.40 -4.28 21.78
CA LEU A 270 -15.14 -4.96 23.05
C LEU A 270 -14.43 -6.31 22.86
N LYS A 271 -14.80 -7.05 21.81
CA LYS A 271 -14.07 -8.27 21.45
C LYS A 271 -12.64 -7.96 21.02
N LEU A 272 -12.42 -6.93 20.20
CA LEU A 272 -11.09 -6.58 19.71
C LEU A 272 -10.17 -6.03 20.81
N GLU A 273 -10.70 -5.27 21.78
CA GLU A 273 -9.96 -4.79 22.95
C GLU A 273 -9.35 -5.97 23.73
N THR A 274 -10.13 -7.06 23.90
CA THR A 274 -9.62 -8.29 24.56
C THR A 274 -8.51 -9.01 23.77
N PHE A 275 -8.36 -8.75 22.47
CA PHE A 275 -7.31 -9.34 21.64
C PHE A 275 -6.10 -8.40 21.40
N GLY A 276 -6.31 -7.09 21.40
CA GLY A 276 -5.34 -6.10 20.94
C GLY A 276 -4.64 -5.28 22.03
N GLY A 277 -5.24 -5.15 23.21
CA GLY A 277 -4.72 -4.31 24.30
C GLY A 277 -4.62 -2.82 23.94
N GLU A 278 -3.80 -2.07 24.69
CA GLU A 278 -3.56 -0.62 24.53
C GLU A 278 -2.93 -0.24 23.17
N ASP A 279 -2.37 -1.24 22.45
CA ASP A 279 -1.66 -1.05 21.18
C ASP A 279 -2.56 -1.19 19.94
N LEU A 280 -3.89 -1.20 20.15
CA LEU A 280 -4.89 -1.47 19.12
C LEU A 280 -5.22 -0.22 18.31
N ILE A 281 -4.97 -0.26 17.00
CA ILE A 281 -5.43 0.75 16.05
C ILE A 281 -6.39 0.12 15.05
N LEU A 282 -7.59 0.67 14.99
CA LEU A 282 -8.63 0.30 14.04
C LEU A 282 -8.66 1.34 12.93
N ILE A 283 -8.81 0.88 11.69
CA ILE A 283 -8.94 1.76 10.54
C ILE A 283 -10.24 1.41 9.83
N GLU A 284 -11.09 2.42 9.65
CA GLU A 284 -12.37 2.26 8.98
C GLU A 284 -12.18 2.03 7.47
N HIS A 285 -12.93 1.08 6.93
CA HIS A 285 -12.94 0.73 5.51
C HIS A 285 -14.21 1.19 4.80
N CYS A 286 -14.03 1.54 3.52
CA CYS A 286 -15.08 1.77 2.54
C CYS A 286 -15.69 0.46 2.02
N SER A 287 -16.93 0.14 2.41
CA SER A 287 -17.72 -0.86 1.69
C SER A 287 -18.68 -0.18 0.71
N SER A 288 -18.18 0.26 -0.45
CA SER A 288 -19.08 0.38 -1.60
C SER A 288 -19.45 -1.05 -2.04
N LEU A 289 -20.58 -1.54 -1.54
CA LEU A 289 -21.26 -2.75 -2.02
C LEU A 289 -21.75 -2.52 -3.45
N ASP A 290 -20.86 -2.59 -4.44
CA ASP A 290 -21.25 -2.86 -5.82
C ASP A 290 -20.64 -4.19 -6.26
N ASN A 291 -21.38 -5.24 -5.97
CA ASN A 291 -21.08 -6.62 -6.31
C ASN A 291 -21.39 -6.94 -7.80
N THR A 292 -21.44 -5.93 -8.67
CA THR A 292 -21.81 -6.07 -10.09
C THR A 292 -21.12 -5.03 -10.98
N SER A 293 -19.81 -5.20 -11.23
CA SER A 293 -19.13 -4.76 -12.48
C SER A 293 -17.65 -5.17 -12.49
N TYR A 294 -17.37 -6.44 -12.18
CA TYR A 294 -16.10 -7.01 -12.63
C TYR A 294 -16.21 -7.18 -14.15
N ILE A 295 -15.28 -6.56 -14.89
CA ILE A 295 -15.18 -6.42 -16.36
C ILE A 295 -15.74 -5.10 -16.89
N SER A 296 -15.08 -3.98 -16.57
CA SER A 296 -14.64 -2.96 -17.54
C SER A 296 -13.86 -1.89 -16.80
N ASP A 297 -12.72 -1.47 -17.37
CA ASP A 297 -11.85 -0.34 -16.97
C ASP A 297 -12.19 0.36 -15.64
N GLY A 298 -11.60 -0.13 -14.54
CA GLY A 298 -11.59 0.61 -13.28
C GLY A 298 -10.91 1.99 -13.44
N PRO A 299 -11.19 2.96 -12.55
CA PRO A 299 -10.68 4.32 -12.66
C PRO A 299 -9.17 4.33 -12.88
N ARG A 300 -8.72 5.00 -13.95
CA ARG A 300 -7.30 5.11 -14.27
C ARG A 300 -6.61 5.95 -13.19
N THR A 301 -5.78 5.32 -12.38
CA THR A 301 -4.87 6.05 -11.50
C THR A 301 -3.81 6.72 -12.36
N ARG A 302 -3.72 8.05 -12.29
CA ARG A 302 -2.72 8.82 -13.05
C ARG A 302 -1.70 9.41 -12.09
N MET A 303 -0.42 9.24 -12.41
CA MET A 303 0.64 10.01 -11.78
C MET A 303 0.72 11.39 -12.45
N THR A 304 0.72 12.44 -11.64
CA THR A 304 0.96 13.80 -12.12
C THR A 304 2.23 14.33 -11.49
N GLU A 305 3.19 14.73 -12.33
CA GLU A 305 4.44 15.30 -11.85
C GLU A 305 4.29 16.82 -11.64
N LYS A 306 4.78 17.31 -10.51
CA LYS A 306 5.00 18.74 -10.30
C LYS A 306 6.29 18.95 -9.51
N ARG A 307 7.30 19.56 -10.16
CA ARG A 307 8.63 19.84 -9.56
C ARG A 307 9.36 18.59 -9.05
N GLY A 308 9.36 17.49 -9.81
CA GLY A 308 10.04 16.25 -9.41
C GLY A 308 9.35 15.50 -8.26
N ILE A 309 8.07 15.79 -8.01
CA ILE A 309 7.22 15.06 -7.08
C ILE A 309 6.03 14.53 -7.88
N TRP A 310 5.80 13.22 -7.82
CA TRP A 310 4.67 12.60 -8.49
C TRP A 310 3.54 12.39 -7.51
N LYS A 311 2.41 13.04 -7.76
CA LYS A 311 1.17 12.82 -7.00
C LYS A 311 0.38 11.69 -7.63
N LEU A 312 0.03 10.72 -6.81
CA LEU A 312 -0.96 9.72 -7.12
C LEU A 312 -2.35 10.33 -6.98
N LYS A 313 -3.15 10.27 -8.05
CA LYS A 313 -4.56 10.68 -8.01
C LYS A 313 -5.43 9.59 -8.59
N ARG A 314 -6.46 9.20 -7.85
CA ARG A 314 -7.56 8.41 -8.37
C ARG A 314 -8.39 9.32 -9.29
N GLN A 315 -8.53 8.95 -10.56
CA GLN A 315 -9.36 9.71 -11.50
C GLN A 315 -10.80 9.21 -11.37
N THR A 316 -11.68 10.00 -10.77
CA THR A 316 -13.13 9.76 -10.89
C THR A 316 -13.51 10.02 -12.34
N ILE A 317 -13.94 9.00 -13.06
CA ILE A 317 -14.54 9.19 -14.38
C ILE A 317 -15.85 9.94 -14.11
N ARG A 318 -15.91 11.22 -14.47
CA ARG A 318 -17.19 11.89 -14.65
C ARG A 318 -17.71 11.42 -16.00
N GLU A 319 -18.73 10.57 -15.99
CA GLU A 319 -19.61 10.38 -17.14
C GLU A 319 -20.38 11.67 -17.45
#